data_AF-A0A6A4V4V8-F1
#
_entry.id   AF-A0A6A4V4V8-F1
#
_cell.length_a   1.000
_cell.length_b   1.000
_cell.length_c   1.000
_cell.angle_alpha   90.00
_cell.angle_beta   90.00
_cell.angle_gamma   90.00
#
_symmetry.space_group_name_H-M   'P 1'
#
loop_
_entity.id
_entity.type
_entity.pdbx_description
1 polymer ?
#
loop_
_entity_poly.entity_id
_entity_poly.type
_entity_poly.pdbx_seq_one_letter_code
_entity_poly.pdbx_strand_id
1 'polypeptide(L)'
;ALMIFSMGALESGYGRSTYAQNPANFNGLVVKSTTTFEVLPYTVEQYCLIYQSGKYADENNIIHYCNGRYNLFGWGAVDSNPDNAVAFVSILSCINQHMGLNLRRSYMSYTGSVFYASNIGTKGAGLNTKYASDPWWSLGISAIAYRIDRYLGFKDLNSYMLGILSSSASRTVYKDPQLTNILYTLPTRATNYPFIILEGMMVNDKLVYKIQTTNPLNEDGSINNNQDPILVPYNFTRSIAYINADQISDYISKFVTGVVHQGLYNKDRQIFFTNGTATLNGLPILSGATVTADGVYDVVATSVTGIVQTLRFTIDKTAPIISIQDYPTIMTNQNVIVTATTNEGSLGAASYTFTENGTYVFRAVDEAGNITEKSVTISHIDKIPPVITIAPFDSTTTTPSDIIVTASTDEGTLNVTSYTFTYNSSFTFIATDAVGNVSTKEVTVSNIVKNITLSFDTTFVGGTLGATLNEVPIVSGITVNSTDLIDFTVTVTPKYRVYRWGFNDDYTITSATTVRLNYYASSTIVKVEFYLIADLNDDNKVSTTDLVKLRRFISGLETMNEKAALAADVNGDGKISTTDLVKIRRMLAGLE
;
A
#
# COMPACT_ATOMS: atom_id res chain seq x y z
N ALA A 1 17.62 30.72 6.81
CA ALA A 1 18.01 30.54 5.40
C ALA A 1 17.65 31.73 4.52
N LEU A 2 16.41 32.22 4.56
CA LEU A 2 15.95 33.37 3.75
C LEU A 2 16.91 34.58 3.78
N MET A 3 17.37 34.97 4.97
CA MET A 3 18.37 36.04 5.16
C MET A 3 19.67 35.83 4.36
N ILE A 4 20.16 34.59 4.27
CA ILE A 4 21.48 34.27 3.71
C ILE A 4 21.45 34.18 2.20
N PHE A 5 20.38 33.61 1.67
CA PHE A 5 20.14 33.66 0.25
C PHE A 5 19.98 35.11 -0.21
N SER A 6 19.22 35.91 0.54
CA SER A 6 19.03 37.34 0.22
C SER A 6 20.34 38.12 0.29
N MET A 7 21.20 37.77 1.24
CA MET A 7 22.56 38.33 1.35
C MET A 7 23.43 37.91 0.16
N GLY A 8 23.52 36.61 -0.15
CA GLY A 8 24.29 36.13 -1.31
C GLY A 8 23.77 36.69 -2.65
N ALA A 9 22.45 36.86 -2.79
CA ALA A 9 21.86 37.50 -3.96
C ALA A 9 22.28 38.97 -4.06
N LEU A 10 22.29 39.72 -2.96
CA LEU A 10 22.76 41.10 -2.96
C LEU A 10 24.26 41.20 -3.25
N GLU A 11 25.07 40.40 -2.56
CA GLU A 11 26.54 40.42 -2.62
C GLU A 11 27.08 39.94 -3.95
N SER A 12 26.40 38.98 -4.59
CA SER A 12 26.78 38.50 -5.90
C SER A 12 26.40 39.45 -7.02
N GLY A 13 25.70 40.57 -6.76
CA GLY A 13 25.15 41.49 -7.77
C GLY A 13 23.85 41.01 -8.44
N TYR A 14 23.53 39.71 -8.33
CA TYR A 14 22.35 39.09 -8.95
C TYR A 14 21.05 39.78 -8.51
N GLY A 15 20.89 40.01 -7.21
CA GLY A 15 19.70 40.61 -6.60
C GLY A 15 19.46 42.07 -6.95
N ARG A 16 20.42 42.73 -7.63
CA ARG A 16 20.29 44.09 -8.18
C ARG A 16 19.87 44.08 -9.66
N SER A 17 20.09 42.97 -10.38
CA SER A 17 19.75 42.86 -11.79
C SER A 17 18.24 43.01 -12.05
N THR A 18 17.88 43.56 -13.22
CA THR A 18 16.48 43.62 -13.69
C THR A 18 15.85 42.23 -13.77
N TYR A 19 16.66 41.19 -14.03
CA TYR A 19 16.24 39.80 -14.04
C TYR A 19 15.77 39.32 -12.66
N ALA A 20 16.45 39.72 -11.58
CA ALA A 20 16.09 39.40 -10.20
C ALA A 20 15.03 40.33 -9.60
N GLN A 21 14.43 41.24 -10.38
CA GLN A 21 13.26 42.00 -9.92
C GLN A 21 11.95 41.21 -10.06
N ASN A 22 11.93 40.16 -10.90
CA ASN A 22 10.80 39.25 -11.01
C ASN A 22 10.88 38.17 -9.90
N PRO A 23 9.92 38.12 -8.95
CA PRO A 23 9.89 37.10 -7.88
C PRO A 23 9.92 35.66 -8.40
N ALA A 24 9.32 35.42 -9.59
CA ALA A 24 9.32 34.11 -10.24
C ALA A 24 10.70 33.67 -10.73
N ASN A 25 11.66 34.58 -10.91
CA ASN A 25 13.04 34.22 -11.26
C ASN A 25 13.85 33.75 -10.03
N PHE A 26 13.27 33.89 -8.83
CA PHE A 26 13.74 33.23 -7.61
C PHE A 26 13.05 31.88 -7.35
N ASN A 27 12.25 31.34 -8.29
CA ASN A 27 11.47 30.08 -8.16
C ASN A 27 12.28 28.80 -7.85
N GLY A 28 13.60 28.85 -7.74
CA GLY A 28 14.41 27.72 -7.27
C GLY A 28 14.25 27.38 -5.78
N LEU A 29 13.43 28.11 -5.03
CA LEU A 29 13.24 27.87 -3.60
C LEU A 29 12.00 27.01 -3.35
N VAL A 30 12.15 25.68 -3.45
CA VAL A 30 11.19 24.75 -2.84
C VAL A 30 11.72 24.36 -1.46
N VAL A 31 11.09 24.89 -0.40
CA VAL A 31 11.24 24.34 0.95
C VAL A 31 10.55 22.97 0.96
N LYS A 32 11.33 21.89 1.02
CA LYS A 32 10.81 20.51 0.97
C LYS A 32 10.29 20.01 2.33
N SER A 33 10.84 20.48 3.45
CA SER A 33 10.36 20.16 4.81
C SER A 33 10.94 21.07 5.89
N THR A 34 10.48 20.90 7.13
CA THR A 34 10.92 21.59 8.36
C THR A 34 12.35 21.25 8.81
N THR A 35 13.03 20.27 8.18
CA THR A 35 14.32 19.74 8.66
C THR A 35 15.42 19.66 7.61
N THR A 36 15.14 19.91 6.32
CA THR A 36 16.15 19.93 5.27
C THR A 36 16.01 21.14 4.34
N PHE A 37 17.05 21.96 4.28
CA PHE A 37 17.19 23.03 3.30
C PHE A 37 17.75 22.45 2.00
N GLU A 38 16.91 22.28 0.99
CA GLU A 38 17.35 22.04 -0.38
C GLU A 38 17.24 23.38 -1.13
N VAL A 39 18.36 24.09 -1.25
CA VAL A 39 18.46 25.23 -2.17
C VAL A 39 18.51 24.61 -3.56
N LEU A 40 17.53 24.81 -4.46
CA LEU A 40 17.78 24.44 -5.85
C LEU A 40 18.87 25.39 -6.35
N PRO A 41 20.09 24.89 -6.64
CA PRO A 41 21.21 25.73 -7.08
C PRO A 41 20.94 26.40 -8.43
N TYR A 42 19.86 26.01 -9.09
CA TYR A 42 19.64 26.14 -10.53
C TYR A 42 19.66 27.59 -11.01
N THR A 43 19.11 28.57 -10.29
CA THR A 43 19.02 29.95 -10.81
C THR A 43 20.31 30.74 -10.65
N VAL A 44 20.99 30.62 -9.51
CA VAL A 44 22.29 31.28 -9.28
C VAL A 44 23.38 30.60 -10.10
N GLU A 45 23.40 29.26 -10.16
CA GLU A 45 24.34 28.51 -10.99
C GLU A 45 24.14 28.81 -12.49
N GLN A 46 22.90 28.86 -12.99
CA GLN A 46 22.62 29.29 -14.37
C GLN A 46 23.02 30.74 -14.64
N TYR A 47 22.79 31.67 -13.71
CA TYR A 47 23.23 33.04 -13.86
C TYR A 47 24.77 33.14 -13.90
N CYS A 48 25.46 32.37 -13.06
CA CYS A 48 26.92 32.25 -13.09
C CYS A 48 27.44 31.72 -14.44
N LEU A 49 26.70 30.82 -15.11
CA LEU A 49 27.07 30.26 -16.42
C LEU A 49 27.01 31.29 -17.56
N ILE A 50 26.28 32.40 -17.41
CA ILE A 50 26.23 33.49 -18.41
C ILE A 50 27.60 34.17 -18.55
N TYR A 51 28.39 34.20 -17.48
CA TYR A 51 29.68 34.88 -17.44
C TYR A 51 30.83 33.87 -17.50
N GLN A 52 31.23 33.50 -18.73
CA GLN A 52 32.27 32.48 -18.99
C GLN A 52 33.62 32.75 -18.32
N SER A 53 33.97 34.02 -18.06
CA SER A 53 35.20 34.42 -17.35
C SER A 53 35.18 34.13 -15.84
N GLY A 54 34.00 33.85 -15.28
CA GLY A 54 33.82 33.74 -13.84
C GLY A 54 33.88 35.05 -13.07
N LYS A 55 34.10 36.16 -13.77
CA LYS A 55 34.12 37.52 -13.23
C LYS A 55 33.13 38.38 -14.00
N TYR A 56 32.28 39.13 -13.32
CA TYR A 56 31.44 40.12 -13.98
C TYR A 56 31.37 41.41 -13.17
N ALA A 57 31.30 42.54 -13.86
CA ALA A 57 31.06 43.83 -13.22
C ALA A 57 29.55 44.08 -13.20
N ASP A 58 28.99 44.45 -12.04
CA ASP A 58 27.60 44.93 -12.01
C ASP A 58 27.46 46.35 -12.58
N GLU A 59 26.23 46.87 -12.58
CA GLU A 59 25.90 48.24 -13.04
C GLU A 59 26.65 49.36 -12.29
N ASN A 60 27.27 49.06 -11.14
CA ASN A 60 28.08 49.97 -10.35
C ASN A 60 29.59 49.68 -10.50
N ASN A 61 29.97 48.84 -11.48
CA ASN A 61 31.34 48.44 -11.78
C ASN A 61 32.02 47.64 -10.64
N ILE A 62 31.24 47.00 -9.76
CA ILE A 62 31.75 46.11 -8.71
C ILE A 62 32.00 44.72 -9.31
N ILE A 63 33.19 44.16 -9.07
CA ILE A 63 33.60 42.86 -9.60
C ILE A 63 33.07 41.71 -8.72
N HIS A 64 32.29 40.83 -9.34
CA HIS A 64 31.66 39.66 -8.73
C HIS A 64 32.30 38.36 -9.24
N TYR A 65 32.49 37.37 -8.36
CA TYR A 65 33.15 36.09 -8.68
C TYR A 65 32.17 34.92 -8.61
N CYS A 66 31.89 34.29 -9.76
CA CYS A 66 30.78 33.35 -9.91
C CYS A 66 31.25 32.03 -10.54
N ASN A 67 31.47 31.98 -11.86
CA ASN A 67 31.96 30.77 -12.55
C ASN A 67 33.42 30.44 -12.15
N GLY A 68 33.75 29.17 -11.92
CA GLY A 68 35.12 28.71 -11.59
C GLY A 68 35.61 28.98 -10.16
N ARG A 69 34.96 29.85 -9.37
CA ARG A 69 35.26 30.03 -7.93
C ARG A 69 34.07 29.79 -7.00
N TYR A 70 32.84 29.79 -7.50
CA TYR A 70 31.62 29.54 -6.71
C TYR A 70 31.51 30.38 -5.42
N ASN A 71 31.98 31.64 -5.43
CA ASN A 71 32.13 32.49 -4.24
C ASN A 71 31.11 33.64 -4.20
N LEU A 72 29.91 33.36 -3.69
CA LEU A 72 28.78 34.30 -3.69
C LEU A 72 28.92 35.52 -2.77
N PHE A 73 29.83 35.46 -1.79
CA PHE A 73 29.93 36.47 -0.73
C PHE A 73 31.23 37.29 -0.83
N GLY A 74 31.99 37.13 -1.92
CA GLY A 74 33.28 37.80 -2.10
C GLY A 74 34.31 37.42 -1.02
N TRP A 75 34.20 36.24 -0.41
CA TRP A 75 35.05 35.88 0.73
C TRP A 75 36.53 35.79 0.32
N GLY A 76 37.40 36.51 1.02
CA GLY A 76 38.84 36.60 0.73
C GLY A 76 39.21 37.60 -0.37
N ALA A 77 38.24 38.24 -1.03
CA ALA A 77 38.51 39.39 -1.88
C ALA A 77 38.84 40.60 -0.99
N VAL A 78 39.99 41.23 -1.23
CA VAL A 78 40.39 42.46 -0.53
C VAL A 78 40.51 43.59 -1.55
N ASP A 79 40.18 44.82 -1.17
CA ASP A 79 40.16 45.96 -2.11
C ASP A 79 41.48 46.15 -2.87
N SER A 80 42.60 45.84 -2.23
CA SER A 80 43.94 45.93 -2.83
C SER A 80 44.26 44.79 -3.80
N ASN A 81 43.55 43.67 -3.72
CA ASN A 81 43.68 42.54 -4.63
C ASN A 81 42.40 41.67 -4.60
N PRO A 82 41.37 42.05 -5.38
CA PRO A 82 40.11 41.32 -5.44
C PRO A 82 40.28 39.85 -5.88
N ASP A 83 41.36 39.55 -6.61
CA ASP A 83 41.68 38.20 -7.09
C ASP A 83 42.15 37.23 -6.00
N ASN A 84 42.28 37.69 -4.75
CA ASN A 84 42.44 36.83 -3.57
C ASN A 84 41.15 36.11 -3.14
N ALA A 85 40.02 36.35 -3.82
CA ALA A 85 38.76 35.67 -3.55
C ALA A 85 38.91 34.14 -3.48
N VAL A 86 38.48 33.52 -2.38
CA VAL A 86 38.58 32.07 -2.18
C VAL A 86 37.74 31.33 -3.23
N ALA A 87 38.23 30.19 -3.72
CA ALA A 87 37.46 29.27 -4.56
C ALA A 87 36.81 28.18 -3.70
N PHE A 88 35.54 27.90 -3.97
CA PHE A 88 34.76 26.83 -3.36
C PHE A 88 34.51 25.71 -4.36
N VAL A 89 34.22 24.50 -3.88
CA VAL A 89 33.92 23.35 -4.75
C VAL A 89 32.48 23.38 -5.30
N SER A 90 31.59 24.16 -4.68
CA SER A 90 30.21 24.39 -5.13
C SER A 90 29.61 25.61 -4.42
N ILE A 91 28.48 26.11 -4.95
CA ILE A 91 27.67 27.15 -4.30
C ILE A 91 27.22 26.70 -2.89
N LEU A 92 26.85 25.44 -2.72
CA LEU A 92 26.46 24.90 -1.42
C LEU A 92 27.63 24.89 -0.43
N SER A 93 28.84 24.54 -0.88
CA SER A 93 30.05 24.60 -0.06
C SER A 93 30.37 26.04 0.36
N CYS A 94 30.21 27.01 -0.54
CA CYS A 94 30.37 28.43 -0.22
C CYS A 94 29.38 28.90 0.85
N ILE A 95 28.09 28.57 0.70
CA ILE A 95 27.04 28.91 1.68
C ILE A 95 27.35 28.27 3.03
N ASN A 96 27.70 26.98 3.06
CA ASN A 96 28.01 26.27 4.30
C ASN A 96 29.25 26.84 5.00
N GLN A 97 30.30 27.18 4.25
CA GLN A 97 31.49 27.83 4.83
C GLN A 97 31.13 29.21 5.38
N HIS A 98 30.44 30.03 4.59
CA HIS A 98 30.13 31.40 4.96
C HIS A 98 29.24 31.44 6.21
N MET A 99 28.24 30.56 6.28
CA MET A 99 27.33 30.46 7.41
C MET A 99 27.91 29.77 8.62
N GLY A 100 28.46 28.59 8.41
CA GLY A 100 28.96 27.76 9.49
C GLY A 100 30.14 28.43 10.18
N LEU A 101 31.02 29.06 9.42
CA LEU A 101 32.31 29.50 9.92
C LEU A 101 32.46 31.02 9.88
N ASN A 102 32.26 31.68 8.74
CA ASN A 102 32.67 33.08 8.59
C ASN A 102 31.77 34.06 9.39
N LEU A 103 30.46 34.03 9.14
CA LEU A 103 29.50 34.88 9.86
C LEU A 103 29.37 34.45 11.31
N ARG A 104 29.25 33.15 11.56
CA ARG A 104 29.03 32.64 12.90
C ARG A 104 30.19 32.93 13.85
N ARG A 105 31.44 32.67 13.46
CA ARG A 105 32.58 32.84 14.37
C ARG A 105 32.86 34.31 14.65
N SER A 106 32.65 35.20 13.68
CA SER A 106 33.07 36.59 13.81
C SER A 106 31.90 37.52 14.18
N TYR A 107 30.80 37.46 13.43
CA TYR A 107 29.72 38.45 13.48
C TYR A 107 28.52 38.04 14.33
N MET A 108 28.28 36.74 14.50
CA MET A 108 27.13 36.20 15.25
C MET A 108 27.51 35.49 16.56
N SER A 109 28.80 35.46 16.90
CA SER A 109 29.27 34.93 18.18
C SER A 109 29.23 36.00 19.25
N TYR A 110 28.57 35.76 20.39
CA TYR A 110 28.42 36.77 21.45
C TYR A 110 29.76 37.29 22.02
N THR A 111 30.82 36.48 21.92
CA THR A 111 32.21 36.81 22.30
C THR A 111 33.03 37.45 21.17
N GLY A 112 32.47 37.58 19.98
CA GLY A 112 33.14 38.15 18.81
C GLY A 112 33.45 39.63 18.98
N SER A 113 34.64 40.07 18.59
CA SER A 113 35.05 41.47 18.67
C SER A 113 34.21 42.40 17.77
N VAL A 114 33.55 41.85 16.76
CA VAL A 114 32.67 42.56 15.82
C VAL A 114 31.19 42.20 15.99
N PHE A 115 30.82 41.54 17.09
CA PHE A 115 29.44 41.17 17.38
C PHE A 115 28.62 42.34 17.92
N TYR A 116 27.51 42.64 17.24
CA TYR A 116 26.54 43.68 17.67
C TYR A 116 25.12 43.13 17.79
N ALA A 117 24.69 42.24 16.90
CA ALA A 117 23.54 41.37 17.10
C ALA A 117 23.52 40.26 16.04
N SER A 118 22.68 39.24 16.21
CA SER A 118 22.57 38.09 15.30
C SER A 118 21.54 38.26 14.18
N ASN A 119 21.12 39.48 13.92
CA ASN A 119 20.28 39.88 12.80
C ASN A 119 21.06 40.77 11.82
N ILE A 120 20.59 40.87 10.58
CA ILE A 120 21.18 41.73 9.53
C ILE A 120 21.32 43.20 10.01
N GLY A 121 20.27 43.73 10.63
CA GLY A 121 20.32 44.99 11.40
C GLY A 121 20.54 46.28 10.61
N THR A 122 21.17 47.27 11.22
CA THR A 122 21.54 48.59 10.65
C THR A 122 22.93 48.97 11.15
N LYS A 123 23.39 50.21 10.93
CA LYS A 123 24.66 50.69 11.52
C LYS A 123 24.66 50.79 13.05
N GLY A 124 23.49 50.74 13.68
CA GLY A 124 23.36 50.82 15.14
C GLY A 124 23.22 49.46 15.86
N ALA A 125 22.95 48.37 15.14
CA ALA A 125 22.73 47.04 15.70
C ALA A 125 22.81 45.97 14.60
N GLY A 126 23.32 44.76 14.89
CA GLY A 126 23.38 43.67 13.91
C GLY A 126 24.62 43.65 13.02
N LEU A 127 24.59 42.81 11.98
CA LEU A 127 25.74 42.54 11.09
C LEU A 127 26.21 43.82 10.38
N ASN A 128 25.30 44.66 9.90
CA ASN A 128 25.64 45.87 9.12
C ASN A 128 26.54 46.85 9.90
N THR A 129 26.56 46.79 11.24
CA THR A 129 27.47 47.61 12.06
C THR A 129 28.94 47.43 11.67
N LYS A 130 29.35 46.21 11.31
CA LYS A 130 30.76 45.88 11.02
C LYS A 130 30.99 45.12 9.72
N TYR A 131 29.95 44.59 9.09
CA TYR A 131 30.11 43.72 7.93
C TYR A 131 30.37 44.50 6.64
N ALA A 132 29.53 45.49 6.33
CA ALA A 132 29.64 46.31 5.12
C ALA A 132 29.99 47.77 5.48
N SER A 133 30.50 48.58 4.55
CA SER A 133 30.63 50.03 4.73
C SER A 133 29.30 50.76 4.45
N ASP A 134 28.53 50.25 3.49
CA ASP A 134 27.24 50.79 3.06
C ASP A 134 26.17 50.75 4.18
N PRO A 135 25.60 51.91 4.60
CA PRO A 135 24.54 51.95 5.60
C PRO A 135 23.23 51.27 5.14
N TRP A 136 23.00 51.13 3.83
CA TRP A 136 21.79 50.56 3.24
C TRP A 136 21.91 49.07 2.89
N TRP A 137 23.07 48.47 3.14
CA TRP A 137 23.34 47.06 2.88
C TRP A 137 22.22 46.14 3.40
N SER A 138 21.81 46.35 4.64
CA SER A 138 20.76 45.57 5.29
C SER A 138 19.37 45.76 4.69
N LEU A 139 19.07 46.96 4.18
CA LEU A 139 17.80 47.27 3.54
C LEU A 139 17.66 46.50 2.22
N GLY A 140 18.75 46.43 1.43
CA GLY A 140 18.80 45.63 0.21
C GLY A 140 18.51 44.15 0.47
N ILE A 141 19.15 43.57 1.50
CA ILE A 141 18.93 42.17 1.89
C ILE A 141 17.48 41.95 2.33
N SER A 142 16.94 42.85 3.17
CA SER A 142 15.57 42.74 3.69
C SER A 142 14.52 42.89 2.59
N ALA A 143 14.76 43.75 1.59
CA ALA A 143 13.88 43.91 0.44
C ALA A 143 13.84 42.65 -0.44
N ILE A 144 14.98 41.99 -0.66
CA ILE A 144 15.04 40.71 -1.38
C ILE A 144 14.28 39.63 -0.59
N ALA A 145 14.54 39.52 0.71
CA ALA A 145 13.85 38.56 1.59
C ALA A 145 12.33 38.75 1.56
N TYR A 146 11.85 40.00 1.64
CA TYR A 146 10.44 40.33 1.58
C TYR A 146 9.79 39.94 0.25
N ARG A 147 10.46 40.18 -0.89
CA ARG A 147 9.95 39.78 -2.21
C ARG A 147 9.80 38.26 -2.34
N ILE A 148 10.77 37.51 -1.83
CA ILE A 148 10.73 36.04 -1.82
C ILE A 148 9.58 35.55 -0.94
N ASP A 149 9.50 36.04 0.30
CA ASP A 149 8.47 35.59 1.23
C ASP A 149 7.06 35.95 0.77
N ARG A 150 6.87 37.18 0.25
CA ARG A 150 5.61 37.60 -0.39
C ARG A 150 5.16 36.64 -1.48
N TYR A 151 6.09 36.23 -2.35
CA TYR A 151 5.79 35.30 -3.44
C TYR A 151 5.42 33.91 -2.91
N LEU A 152 6.03 33.47 -1.81
CA LEU A 152 5.73 32.20 -1.13
C LEU A 152 4.47 32.26 -0.25
N GLY A 153 3.75 33.38 -0.23
CA GLY A 153 2.52 33.56 0.53
C GLY A 153 2.73 34.02 1.98
N PHE A 154 3.82 34.73 2.27
CA PHE A 154 4.17 35.27 3.59
C PHE A 154 4.28 34.20 4.68
N LYS A 155 5.13 33.19 4.45
CA LYS A 155 5.34 32.08 5.39
C LYS A 155 6.28 32.47 6.54
N ASP A 156 7.22 33.39 6.31
CA ASP A 156 8.23 33.80 7.29
C ASP A 156 7.89 35.14 7.98
N LEU A 157 7.30 36.10 7.27
CA LEU A 157 6.96 37.41 7.81
C LEU A 157 5.96 37.27 8.97
N ASN A 158 6.28 37.89 10.11
CA ASN A 158 5.48 37.84 11.34
C ASN A 158 5.25 36.42 11.93
N SER A 159 6.02 35.43 11.50
CA SER A 159 5.94 34.06 12.03
C SER A 159 6.39 33.94 13.50
N TYR A 160 7.33 34.79 13.92
CA TYR A 160 7.88 34.82 15.27
C TYR A 160 7.58 36.12 16.02
N MET A 161 7.47 36.01 17.34
CA MET A 161 7.49 37.15 18.26
C MET A 161 8.92 37.69 18.36
N LEU A 162 9.09 39.00 18.18
CA LEU A 162 10.37 39.68 18.30
C LEU A 162 10.33 40.67 19.46
N GLY A 163 11.30 40.55 20.37
CA GLY A 163 11.48 41.46 21.49
C GLY A 163 12.83 42.17 21.44
N ILE A 164 12.90 43.47 21.72
CA ILE A 164 14.15 44.22 21.83
C ILE A 164 14.62 44.29 23.28
N LEU A 165 15.88 43.91 23.50
CA LEU A 165 16.56 44.09 24.77
C LEU A 165 16.63 45.57 25.17
N SER A 166 16.09 45.88 26.34
CA SER A 166 16.12 47.20 26.94
C SER A 166 17.56 47.66 27.18
N SER A 167 17.85 48.92 26.86
CA SER A 167 19.18 49.51 27.04
C SER A 167 19.61 49.62 28.51
N SER A 168 18.64 49.70 29.44
CA SER A 168 18.86 49.82 30.88
C SER A 168 18.75 48.51 31.65
N ALA A 169 18.35 47.41 30.99
CA ALA A 169 18.16 46.13 31.65
C ALA A 169 19.43 45.28 31.76
N SER A 170 19.35 44.24 32.59
CA SER A 170 20.34 43.15 32.60
C SER A 170 20.49 42.55 31.20
N ARG A 171 21.72 42.11 30.87
CA ARG A 171 22.07 41.51 29.57
C ARG A 171 22.27 39.99 29.66
N THR A 172 21.90 39.42 30.80
CA THR A 172 22.07 38.00 31.12
C THR A 172 20.99 37.16 30.45
N VAL A 173 21.41 36.05 29.86
CA VAL A 173 20.57 35.00 29.28
C VAL A 173 20.84 33.70 30.05
N TYR A 174 19.78 32.96 30.36
CA TYR A 174 19.79 31.81 31.27
C TYR A 174 19.59 30.48 30.56
N LYS A 175 20.12 29.40 31.13
CA LYS A 175 19.99 28.03 30.63
C LYS A 175 18.66 27.39 31.04
N ASP A 176 18.08 27.85 32.14
CA ASP A 176 16.85 27.32 32.73
C ASP A 176 15.78 28.41 32.92
N PRO A 177 14.50 28.01 32.96
CA PRO A 177 13.38 28.93 33.15
C PRO A 177 13.34 29.56 34.55
N GLN A 178 14.03 29.01 35.55
CA GLN A 178 14.10 29.57 36.91
C GLN A 178 15.00 30.82 36.99
N LEU A 179 15.70 31.15 35.90
CA LEU A 179 16.66 32.25 35.82
C LEU A 179 17.82 32.09 36.83
N THR A 180 18.24 30.85 37.07
CA THR A 180 19.27 30.54 38.09
C THR A 180 20.64 30.28 37.49
N ASN A 181 20.72 29.57 36.35
CA ASN A 181 21.97 29.23 35.69
C ASN A 181 22.18 30.14 34.48
N ILE A 182 23.21 30.98 34.55
CA ILE A 182 23.59 31.85 33.44
C ILE A 182 24.14 31.01 32.29
N LEU A 183 23.61 31.22 31.08
CA LEU A 183 24.14 30.62 29.86
C LEU A 183 25.18 31.54 29.22
N TYR A 184 24.86 32.82 29.05
CA TYR A 184 25.81 33.86 28.60
C TYR A 184 25.30 35.26 28.94
N THR A 185 26.21 36.23 28.89
CA THR A 185 25.89 37.66 29.02
C THR A 185 26.25 38.36 27.74
N LEU A 186 25.30 39.08 27.15
CA LEU A 186 25.54 39.86 25.94
C LEU A 186 26.47 41.04 26.23
N PRO A 187 27.43 41.37 25.34
CA PRO A 187 28.31 42.50 25.52
C PRO A 187 27.52 43.82 25.47
N THR A 188 28.03 44.86 26.13
CA THR A 188 27.38 46.19 26.20
C THR A 188 27.19 46.84 24.82
N ARG A 189 28.07 46.53 23.86
CA ARG A 189 27.98 46.98 22.47
C ARG A 189 26.77 46.43 21.71
N ALA A 190 26.14 45.36 22.20
CA ALA A 190 24.96 44.76 21.60
C ALA A 190 23.70 45.58 21.94
N THR A 191 23.60 46.78 21.39
CA THR A 191 22.46 47.69 21.57
C THR A 191 21.30 47.33 20.65
N ASN A 192 20.06 47.63 21.06
CA ASN A 192 18.84 47.32 20.30
C ASN A 192 18.79 45.84 19.85
N TYR A 193 19.19 44.93 20.73
CA TYR A 193 19.37 43.52 20.40
C TYR A 193 18.02 42.81 20.29
N PRO A 194 17.65 42.24 19.13
CA PRO A 194 16.42 41.50 18.98
C PRO A 194 16.56 40.05 19.47
N PHE A 195 15.57 39.58 20.21
CA PHE A 195 15.35 38.19 20.54
C PHE A 195 14.16 37.63 19.76
N ILE A 196 14.31 36.40 19.28
CA ILE A 196 13.18 35.57 18.84
C ILE A 196 12.59 34.93 20.09
N ILE A 197 11.35 35.29 20.42
CA ILE A 197 10.59 34.73 21.52
C ILE A 197 9.74 33.58 20.97
N LEU A 198 9.90 32.40 21.59
CA LEU A 198 9.22 31.17 21.20
C LEU A 198 7.95 30.97 22.03
N GLU A 199 8.04 31.24 23.33
CA GLU A 199 6.97 30.98 24.29
C GLU A 199 7.21 31.84 25.55
N GLY A 200 6.12 32.31 26.17
CA GLY A 200 6.14 32.87 27.52
C GLY A 200 5.70 31.84 28.55
N MET A 201 6.22 31.93 29.77
CA MET A 201 5.83 31.09 30.89
C MET A 201 5.95 31.82 32.22
N MET A 202 5.05 31.55 33.17
CA MET A 202 5.17 32.05 34.54
C MET A 202 6.06 31.12 35.36
N VAL A 203 7.08 31.69 36.01
CA VAL A 203 8.02 30.97 36.87
C VAL A 203 8.25 31.80 38.12
N ASN A 204 7.84 31.27 39.29
CA ASN A 204 7.91 31.98 40.58
C ASN A 204 7.32 33.41 40.49
N ASP A 205 6.09 33.51 39.95
CA ASP A 205 5.34 34.76 39.74
C ASP A 205 6.02 35.79 38.81
N LYS A 206 7.04 35.37 38.04
CA LYS A 206 7.69 36.19 37.01
C LYS A 206 7.41 35.64 35.62
N LEU A 207 7.18 36.53 34.67
CA LEU A 207 7.06 36.16 33.26
C LEU A 207 8.46 35.96 32.67
N VAL A 208 8.69 34.78 32.13
CA VAL A 208 9.95 34.35 31.52
C VAL A 208 9.71 34.00 30.07
N TYR A 209 10.58 34.46 29.17
CA TYR A 209 10.55 34.06 27.77
C TYR A 209 11.53 32.95 27.47
N LYS A 210 11.03 31.90 26.82
CA LYS A 210 11.84 30.97 26.07
C LYS A 210 12.22 31.62 24.74
N ILE A 211 13.51 31.71 24.46
CA ILE A 211 14.08 32.42 23.31
C ILE A 211 15.03 31.53 22.51
N GLN A 212 15.27 31.88 21.25
CA GLN A 212 16.39 31.30 20.48
C GLN A 212 17.72 31.90 20.93
N THR A 213 18.75 31.07 21.02
CA THR A 213 20.10 31.54 21.36
C THR A 213 20.80 32.15 20.15
N THR A 214 21.70 33.09 20.40
CA THR A 214 22.55 33.69 19.38
C THR A 214 23.50 32.69 18.72
N ASN A 215 24.19 31.87 19.53
CA ASN A 215 25.05 30.79 19.10
C ASN A 215 24.34 29.45 19.29
N PRO A 216 24.67 28.42 18.49
CA PRO A 216 24.09 27.10 18.70
C PRO A 216 24.60 26.47 19.99
N LEU A 217 23.76 25.59 20.54
CA LEU A 217 24.12 24.80 21.72
C LEU A 217 24.67 23.42 21.31
N ASN A 218 25.70 23.00 22.02
CA ASN A 218 26.26 21.65 22.00
C ASN A 218 25.25 20.66 22.60
N GLU A 219 25.53 19.35 22.45
CA GLU A 219 24.66 18.30 22.99
C GLU A 219 24.55 18.31 24.52
N ASP A 220 25.59 18.77 25.20
CA ASP A 220 25.61 18.98 26.66
C ASP A 220 24.91 20.28 27.11
N GLY A 221 24.38 21.06 26.16
CA GLY A 221 23.73 22.34 26.39
C GLY A 221 24.71 23.47 26.76
N SER A 222 26.01 23.32 26.50
CA SER A 222 26.97 24.43 26.50
C SER A 222 26.87 25.25 25.21
N ILE A 223 27.22 26.54 25.28
CA ILE A 223 27.16 27.45 24.13
C ILE A 223 28.42 27.34 23.27
N ASN A 224 28.25 27.06 21.97
CA ASN A 224 29.38 26.98 21.05
C ASN A 224 29.74 28.38 20.51
N ASN A 225 30.78 28.97 21.09
CA ASN A 225 31.27 30.30 20.77
C ASN A 225 32.39 30.28 19.71
N ASN A 226 32.98 31.44 19.41
CA ASN A 226 34.02 31.59 18.40
C ASN A 226 35.37 30.89 18.70
N GLN A 227 35.58 30.45 19.93
CA GLN A 227 36.79 29.75 20.40
C GLN A 227 36.71 28.24 20.16
N ASP A 228 35.53 27.69 19.88
CA ASP A 228 35.35 26.27 19.60
C ASP A 228 35.81 25.94 18.16
N PRO A 229 36.78 25.02 17.96
CA PRO A 229 37.25 24.64 16.64
C PRO A 229 36.22 23.81 15.85
N ILE A 230 35.17 23.29 16.49
CA ILE A 230 34.21 22.38 15.88
C ILE A 230 32.98 23.13 15.39
N LEU A 231 32.65 22.94 14.11
CA LEU A 231 31.45 23.48 13.50
C LEU A 231 30.20 22.69 13.94
N VAL A 232 29.38 23.26 14.81
CA VAL A 232 28.12 22.63 15.28
C VAL A 232 26.89 23.20 14.57
N PRO A 233 26.16 22.47 13.72
CA PRO A 233 24.98 22.99 13.04
C PRO A 233 23.95 23.61 14.02
N TYR A 234 23.30 24.70 13.60
CA TYR A 234 22.28 25.33 14.42
C TYR A 234 21.03 24.45 14.47
N ASN A 235 20.74 23.91 15.65
CA ASN A 235 19.55 23.12 15.89
C ASN A 235 18.52 24.02 16.58
N PHE A 236 17.46 24.40 15.87
CA PHE A 236 16.43 25.33 16.36
C PHE A 236 15.66 24.79 17.59
N THR A 237 15.49 23.47 17.70
CA THR A 237 14.83 22.83 18.84
C THR A 237 15.71 22.83 20.07
N ARG A 238 17.03 22.62 19.89
CA ARG A 238 18.01 22.55 20.99
C ARG A 238 18.55 23.91 21.41
N SER A 239 18.71 24.85 20.48
CA SER A 239 19.38 26.14 20.68
C SER A 239 18.46 27.16 21.33
N ILE A 240 17.95 26.80 22.50
CA ILE A 240 16.97 27.55 23.29
C ILE A 240 17.60 28.06 24.59
N ALA A 241 17.10 29.18 25.08
CA ALA A 241 17.47 29.75 26.37
C ALA A 241 16.29 30.52 26.98
N TYR A 242 16.53 31.14 28.14
CA TYR A 242 15.52 31.85 28.89
C TYR A 242 15.97 33.27 29.25
N ILE A 243 15.05 34.22 29.26
CA ILE A 243 15.29 35.62 29.64
C ILE A 243 14.09 36.15 30.45
N ASN A 244 14.35 37.01 31.42
CA ASN A 244 13.26 37.70 32.13
C ASN A 244 12.53 38.64 31.16
N ALA A 245 11.21 38.60 31.13
CA ALA A 245 10.38 39.48 30.31
C ALA A 245 10.66 40.98 30.57
N ASP A 246 11.00 41.35 31.81
CA ASP A 246 11.34 42.73 32.19
C ASP A 246 12.58 43.27 31.45
N GLN A 247 13.41 42.39 30.88
CA GLN A 247 14.57 42.78 30.09
C GLN A 247 14.19 43.28 28.69
N ILE A 248 12.95 43.07 28.24
CA ILE A 248 12.50 43.38 26.88
C ILE A 248 11.61 44.62 26.88
N SER A 249 12.01 45.66 26.15
CA SER A 249 11.34 46.98 26.15
C SER A 249 10.42 47.24 24.96
N ASP A 250 10.60 46.54 23.84
CA ASP A 250 9.79 46.74 22.63
C ASP A 250 9.47 45.40 21.97
N TYR A 251 8.25 45.30 21.44
CA TYR A 251 7.72 44.14 20.76
C TYR A 251 7.34 44.54 19.35
N ILE A 252 8.18 44.17 18.40
CA ILE A 252 8.11 44.66 17.02
C ILE A 252 7.12 43.83 16.18
N SER A 253 6.75 42.64 16.67
CA SER A 253 5.83 41.69 16.00
C SER A 253 4.96 40.94 17.03
N LYS A 254 4.09 40.05 16.53
CA LYS A 254 3.21 39.10 17.27
C LYS A 254 3.58 38.99 18.76
N PHE A 255 2.87 39.69 19.64
CA PHE A 255 3.24 39.81 21.05
C PHE A 255 2.38 38.93 21.99
N VAL A 256 1.46 38.16 21.42
CA VAL A 256 0.73 37.10 22.11
C VAL A 256 1.37 35.74 21.79
N THR A 257 1.66 34.96 22.82
CA THR A 257 2.16 33.58 22.73
C THR A 257 1.27 32.62 23.52
N GLY A 258 1.54 31.31 23.39
CA GLY A 258 0.73 30.27 24.00
C GLY A 258 -0.49 29.86 23.17
N VAL A 259 -0.94 30.69 22.22
CA VAL A 259 -1.91 30.34 21.18
C VAL A 259 -1.52 30.94 19.83
N VAL A 260 -2.02 30.38 18.74
CA VAL A 260 -1.86 30.93 17.37
C VAL A 260 -3.21 31.13 16.71
N HIS A 261 -3.30 32.03 15.74
CA HIS A 261 -4.51 32.23 14.96
C HIS A 261 -4.86 30.94 14.17
N GLN A 262 -6.12 30.52 14.23
CA GLN A 262 -6.65 29.23 13.79
C GLN A 262 -6.00 28.00 14.47
N GLY A 263 -5.36 28.18 15.63
CA GLY A 263 -4.83 27.04 16.39
C GLY A 263 -5.96 26.15 16.89
N LEU A 264 -5.80 24.83 16.77
CA LEU A 264 -6.72 23.82 17.30
C LEU A 264 -5.97 22.98 18.34
N TYR A 265 -6.56 22.82 19.53
CA TYR A 265 -5.88 22.22 20.67
C TYR A 265 -6.77 21.24 21.41
N ASN A 266 -6.25 20.04 21.66
CA ASN A 266 -6.85 19.01 22.51
C ASN A 266 -6.46 19.08 23.99
N LYS A 267 -6.05 20.26 24.44
CA LYS A 267 -5.61 20.48 25.82
C LYS A 267 -5.70 21.95 26.19
N ASP A 268 -5.67 22.20 27.48
CA ASP A 268 -5.65 23.54 28.05
C ASP A 268 -4.48 24.37 27.48
N ARG A 269 -4.73 25.66 27.24
CA ARG A 269 -3.73 26.60 26.74
C ARG A 269 -3.62 27.79 27.66
N GLN A 270 -2.39 28.15 27.99
CA GLN A 270 -2.10 29.42 28.64
C GLN A 270 -1.82 30.49 27.59
N ILE A 271 -2.35 31.69 27.81
CA ILE A 271 -2.16 32.84 26.92
C ILE A 271 -1.20 33.81 27.60
N PHE A 272 -0.13 34.18 26.91
CA PHE A 272 0.85 35.14 27.41
C PHE A 272 0.95 36.33 26.48
N PHE A 273 1.06 37.52 27.05
CA PHE A 273 1.29 38.77 26.34
C PHE A 273 2.14 39.71 27.20
N THR A 274 2.74 40.71 26.56
CA THR A 274 3.68 41.65 27.16
C THR A 274 3.10 43.04 27.28
N ASN A 275 3.50 43.78 28.34
CA ASN A 275 3.29 45.22 28.55
C ASN A 275 2.16 45.81 27.68
N GLY A 276 0.93 45.63 28.15
CA GLY A 276 -0.29 45.89 27.40
C GLY A 276 -1.52 45.32 28.12
N THR A 277 -2.66 45.32 27.45
CA THR A 277 -3.90 44.69 27.93
C THR A 277 -4.33 43.59 26.98
N ALA A 278 -5.07 42.59 27.46
CA ALA A 278 -5.70 41.61 26.59
C ALA A 278 -7.11 41.26 27.07
N THR A 279 -7.93 40.87 26.11
CA THR A 279 -9.25 40.32 26.36
C THR A 279 -9.37 38.94 25.72
N LEU A 280 -10.12 38.05 26.37
CA LEU A 280 -10.56 36.77 25.86
C LEU A 280 -12.08 36.83 25.71
N ASN A 281 -12.59 36.71 24.49
CA ASN A 281 -14.01 36.89 24.18
C ASN A 281 -14.57 38.22 24.74
N GLY A 282 -13.75 39.29 24.69
CA GLY A 282 -14.09 40.61 25.19
C GLY A 282 -13.91 40.81 26.71
N LEU A 283 -13.66 39.76 27.48
CA LEU A 283 -13.41 39.85 28.93
C LEU A 283 -11.92 40.05 29.22
N PRO A 284 -11.53 40.99 30.11
CA PRO A 284 -10.12 41.21 30.45
C PRO A 284 -9.46 39.95 31.02
N ILE A 285 -8.25 39.66 30.55
CA ILE A 285 -7.40 38.58 31.08
C ILE A 285 -6.04 39.13 31.53
N LEU A 286 -5.42 38.45 32.49
CA LEU A 286 -4.02 38.67 32.86
C LEU A 286 -3.12 37.77 32.00
N SER A 287 -1.87 38.19 31.79
CA SER A 287 -0.87 37.35 31.12
C SER A 287 -0.64 36.08 31.96
N GLY A 288 -0.70 34.92 31.32
CA GLY A 288 -0.69 33.60 31.97
C GLY A 288 -2.07 32.99 32.22
N ALA A 289 -3.17 33.66 31.84
CA ALA A 289 -4.52 33.10 31.95
C ALA A 289 -4.64 31.76 31.19
N THR A 290 -5.17 30.73 31.86
CA THR A 290 -5.41 29.41 31.29
C THR A 290 -6.83 29.33 30.74
N VAL A 291 -6.96 28.88 29.49
CA VAL A 291 -8.23 28.52 28.86
C VAL A 291 -8.35 27.01 28.90
N THR A 292 -9.41 26.52 29.52
CA THR A 292 -9.61 25.09 29.83
C THR A 292 -10.90 24.52 29.26
N ALA A 293 -11.92 25.31 28.97
CA ALA A 293 -13.15 24.80 28.41
C ALA A 293 -13.02 24.61 26.89
N ASP A 294 -13.75 23.65 26.35
CA ASP A 294 -13.89 23.50 24.90
C ASP A 294 -14.65 24.70 24.34
N GLY A 295 -14.24 25.16 23.16
CA GLY A 295 -14.87 26.28 22.50
C GLY A 295 -13.93 27.04 21.58
N VAL A 296 -14.53 27.98 20.85
CA VAL A 296 -13.81 28.94 20.00
C VAL A 296 -13.58 30.23 20.80
N TYR A 297 -12.35 30.73 20.75
CA TYR A 297 -11.88 31.85 21.54
C TYR A 297 -11.25 32.92 20.66
N ASP A 298 -11.59 34.18 20.91
CA ASP A 298 -10.96 35.36 20.34
C ASP A 298 -10.13 36.07 21.41
N VAL A 299 -8.82 36.19 21.16
CA VAL A 299 -7.90 36.98 21.98
C VAL A 299 -7.61 38.28 21.26
N VAL A 300 -7.91 39.40 21.91
CA VAL A 300 -7.52 40.73 21.45
C VAL A 300 -6.57 41.32 22.46
N ALA A 301 -5.30 41.43 22.08
CA ALA A 301 -4.27 42.07 22.89
C ALA A 301 -3.89 43.42 22.29
N THR A 302 -3.57 44.40 23.13
CA THR A 302 -3.09 45.74 22.75
C THR A 302 -1.82 46.04 23.52
N SER A 303 -0.71 46.32 22.82
CA SER A 303 0.56 46.71 23.46
C SER A 303 0.47 48.12 24.08
N VAL A 304 1.41 48.46 24.96
CA VAL A 304 1.57 49.84 25.48
C VAL A 304 1.84 50.89 24.39
N THR A 305 2.33 50.46 23.22
CA THR A 305 2.57 51.33 22.04
C THR A 305 1.34 51.43 21.13
N GLY A 306 0.23 50.78 21.47
CA GLY A 306 -1.04 50.82 20.73
C GLY A 306 -1.16 49.81 19.59
N ILE A 307 -0.24 48.84 19.47
CA ILE A 307 -0.32 47.77 18.47
C ILE A 307 -1.36 46.76 18.92
N VAL A 308 -2.36 46.47 18.07
CA VAL A 308 -3.42 45.50 18.36
C VAL A 308 -3.15 44.18 17.63
N GLN A 309 -3.30 43.07 18.34
CA GLN A 309 -3.25 41.71 17.80
C GLN A 309 -4.53 40.95 18.12
N THR A 310 -5.15 40.38 17.09
CA THR A 310 -6.34 39.52 17.21
C THR A 310 -6.01 38.10 16.78
N LEU A 311 -6.19 37.13 17.68
CA LEU A 311 -6.00 35.70 17.43
C LEU A 311 -7.32 34.97 17.70
N ARG A 312 -7.74 34.09 16.79
CA ARG A 312 -8.84 33.15 17.01
C ARG A 312 -8.26 31.76 17.18
N PHE A 313 -8.69 30.99 18.16
CA PHE A 313 -8.26 29.60 18.31
C PHE A 313 -9.39 28.75 18.90
N THR A 314 -9.26 27.44 18.83
CA THR A 314 -10.25 26.48 19.32
C THR A 314 -9.60 25.53 20.31
N ILE A 315 -10.26 25.29 21.44
CA ILE A 315 -10.01 24.14 22.31
C ILE A 315 -11.10 23.11 22.02
N ASP A 316 -10.69 21.90 21.71
CA ASP A 316 -11.56 20.76 21.48
C ASP A 316 -10.92 19.52 22.11
N LYS A 317 -11.41 19.13 23.28
CA LYS A 317 -10.95 17.97 24.04
C LYS A 317 -11.94 16.81 23.94
N THR A 318 -12.97 16.96 23.12
CA THR A 318 -14.01 15.96 22.96
C THR A 318 -13.51 14.89 22.02
N ALA A 319 -13.30 13.67 22.54
CA ALA A 319 -12.82 12.57 21.72
C ALA A 319 -13.93 12.03 20.79
N PRO A 320 -13.57 11.58 19.58
CA PRO A 320 -14.53 10.98 18.66
C PRO A 320 -15.16 9.72 19.25
N ILE A 321 -16.41 9.44 18.93
CA ILE A 321 -17.13 8.23 19.31
C ILE A 321 -17.02 7.21 18.17
N ILE A 322 -16.75 5.95 18.50
CA ILE A 322 -16.77 4.83 17.55
C ILE A 322 -18.04 3.99 17.78
N SER A 323 -18.82 3.78 16.73
CA SER A 323 -19.99 2.90 16.72
C SER A 323 -19.70 1.66 15.87
N ILE A 324 -19.96 0.47 16.42
CA ILE A 324 -19.81 -0.81 15.71
C ILE A 324 -21.19 -1.20 15.18
N GLN A 325 -21.28 -1.51 13.89
CA GLN A 325 -22.50 -2.02 13.27
C GLN A 325 -22.72 -3.50 13.61
N ASP A 326 -23.96 -3.96 13.46
CA ASP A 326 -24.29 -5.36 13.66
C ASP A 326 -23.47 -6.28 12.74
N TYR A 327 -23.05 -7.42 13.28
CA TYR A 327 -22.31 -8.46 12.56
C TYR A 327 -22.83 -9.85 12.98
N PRO A 328 -22.63 -10.90 12.17
CA PRO A 328 -23.05 -12.25 12.53
C PRO A 328 -22.36 -12.74 13.81
N THR A 329 -23.13 -13.27 14.75
CA THR A 329 -22.65 -13.77 16.07
C THR A 329 -22.86 -15.27 16.29
N ILE A 330 -23.44 -15.96 15.31
CA ILE A 330 -23.61 -17.42 15.32
C ILE A 330 -22.36 -18.11 14.76
N MET A 331 -22.10 -19.34 15.21
CA MET A 331 -21.00 -20.17 14.70
C MET A 331 -21.01 -20.25 13.17
N THR A 332 -19.85 -20.07 12.54
CA THR A 332 -19.74 -20.04 11.08
C THR A 332 -18.37 -20.52 10.61
N ASN A 333 -18.33 -21.09 9.40
CA ASN A 333 -17.09 -21.35 8.68
C ASN A 333 -16.69 -20.23 7.70
N GLN A 334 -17.50 -19.17 7.62
CA GLN A 334 -17.24 -18.01 6.78
C GLN A 334 -16.43 -16.95 7.53
N ASN A 335 -15.89 -15.98 6.78
CA ASN A 335 -15.27 -14.80 7.38
C ASN A 335 -16.35 -13.90 8.01
N VAL A 336 -16.01 -13.27 9.14
CA VAL A 336 -16.88 -12.27 9.77
C VAL A 336 -16.35 -10.87 9.46
N ILE A 337 -17.18 -10.04 8.85
CA ILE A 337 -16.83 -8.65 8.54
C ILE A 337 -17.49 -7.75 9.59
N VAL A 338 -16.67 -6.95 10.27
CA VAL A 338 -17.13 -5.96 11.24
C VAL A 338 -16.90 -4.57 10.67
N THR A 339 -17.93 -3.73 10.70
CA THR A 339 -17.90 -2.36 10.18
C THR A 339 -18.05 -1.37 11.34
N ALA A 340 -17.30 -0.27 11.28
CA ALA A 340 -17.31 0.79 12.27
C ALA A 340 -17.55 2.15 11.61
N THR A 341 -18.22 3.04 12.34
CA THR A 341 -18.40 4.46 11.98
C THR A 341 -17.95 5.35 13.12
N THR A 342 -17.68 6.61 12.83
CA THR A 342 -17.38 7.63 13.85
C THR A 342 -18.20 8.89 13.63
N ASN A 343 -18.54 9.62 14.70
CA ASN A 343 -19.31 10.87 14.60
C ASN A 343 -18.49 12.04 14.05
N GLU A 344 -17.16 11.99 14.23
CA GLU A 344 -16.24 13.03 13.79
C GLU A 344 -14.82 12.47 13.60
N GLY A 345 -13.95 13.26 12.99
CA GLY A 345 -12.59 12.83 12.70
C GLY A 345 -12.52 11.74 11.62
N SER A 346 -11.48 10.91 11.71
CA SER A 346 -11.17 9.86 10.75
C SER A 346 -10.90 8.53 11.43
N LEU A 347 -11.50 7.47 10.90
CA LEU A 347 -11.19 6.08 11.29
C LEU A 347 -9.94 5.59 10.57
N GLY A 348 -9.07 4.88 11.29
CA GLY A 348 -7.94 4.18 10.69
C GLY A 348 -8.36 3.07 9.71
N ALA A 349 -9.50 2.43 9.98
CA ALA A 349 -10.17 1.51 9.07
C ALA A 349 -11.69 1.54 9.34
N ALA A 350 -12.50 1.58 8.27
CA ALA A 350 -13.96 1.54 8.38
C ALA A 350 -14.52 0.12 8.56
N SER A 351 -13.72 -0.91 8.24
CA SER A 351 -14.11 -2.31 8.40
C SER A 351 -12.91 -3.21 8.63
N TYR A 352 -13.13 -4.36 9.25
CA TYR A 352 -12.14 -5.41 9.41
C TYR A 352 -12.76 -6.79 9.17
N THR A 353 -12.06 -7.64 8.42
CA THR A 353 -12.49 -9.00 8.10
C THR A 353 -11.73 -10.00 8.95
N PHE A 354 -12.41 -10.64 9.88
CA PHE A 354 -11.87 -11.76 10.65
C PHE A 354 -11.94 -13.03 9.80
N THR A 355 -10.78 -13.60 9.50
CA THR A 355 -10.66 -14.92 8.85
C THR A 355 -10.51 -16.05 9.87
N GLU A 356 -10.24 -15.71 11.13
CA GLU A 356 -10.03 -16.58 12.28
C GLU A 356 -10.51 -15.84 13.55
N ASN A 357 -10.66 -16.57 14.65
CA ASN A 357 -11.01 -15.98 15.94
C ASN A 357 -9.90 -15.05 16.44
N GLY A 358 -10.28 -13.91 17.00
CA GLY A 358 -9.31 -12.91 17.42
C GLY A 358 -9.96 -11.59 17.83
N THR A 359 -9.12 -10.60 18.12
CA THR A 359 -9.56 -9.26 18.51
C THR A 359 -8.96 -8.23 17.56
N TYR A 360 -9.78 -7.27 17.14
CA TYR A 360 -9.35 -6.10 16.38
C TYR A 360 -9.73 -4.83 17.13
N VAL A 361 -8.88 -3.79 17.04
CA VAL A 361 -9.10 -2.50 17.68
C VAL A 361 -9.29 -1.45 16.60
N PHE A 362 -10.51 -0.90 16.52
CA PHE A 362 -10.80 0.27 15.71
C PHE A 362 -10.29 1.51 16.41
N ARG A 363 -9.62 2.41 15.67
CA ARG A 363 -9.05 3.66 16.19
C ARG A 363 -9.54 4.85 15.36
N ALA A 364 -10.06 5.87 16.03
CA ALA A 364 -10.49 7.13 15.43
C ALA A 364 -9.66 8.30 15.99
N VAL A 365 -9.35 9.28 15.13
CA VAL A 365 -8.64 10.52 15.50
C VAL A 365 -9.34 11.72 14.87
N ASP A 366 -9.61 12.77 15.64
CA ASP A 366 -10.18 14.02 15.13
C ASP A 366 -9.12 15.03 14.66
N GLU A 367 -9.55 16.22 14.23
CA GLU A 367 -8.65 17.29 13.77
C GLU A 367 -7.81 17.90 14.91
N ALA A 368 -8.33 17.89 16.14
CA ALA A 368 -7.64 18.40 17.33
C ALA A 368 -6.59 17.40 17.88
N GLY A 369 -6.67 16.15 17.43
CA GLY A 369 -5.81 15.05 17.82
C GLY A 369 -6.33 14.25 19.01
N ASN A 370 -7.61 14.35 19.38
CA ASN A 370 -8.21 13.42 20.35
C ASN A 370 -8.34 12.03 19.71
N ILE A 371 -8.24 10.99 20.54
CA ILE A 371 -8.18 9.59 20.09
C ILE A 371 -9.20 8.76 20.85
N THR A 372 -9.91 7.90 20.14
CA THR A 372 -10.72 6.83 20.72
C THR A 372 -10.36 5.49 20.11
N GLU A 373 -10.35 4.45 20.94
CA GLU A 373 -10.14 3.07 20.54
C GLU A 373 -11.30 2.20 20.99
N LYS A 374 -11.75 1.28 20.13
CA LYS A 374 -12.84 0.35 20.40
C LYS A 374 -12.46 -1.05 19.93
N SER A 375 -12.38 -2.00 20.87
CA SER A 375 -12.11 -3.39 20.58
C SER A 375 -13.36 -4.17 20.19
N VAL A 376 -13.20 -5.10 19.24
CA VAL A 376 -14.19 -6.12 18.88
C VAL A 376 -13.49 -7.48 18.88
N THR A 377 -14.08 -8.47 19.54
CA THR A 377 -13.56 -9.84 19.64
C THR A 377 -14.52 -10.80 18.97
N ILE A 378 -14.00 -11.67 18.10
CA ILE A 378 -14.70 -12.76 17.41
C ILE A 378 -14.17 -14.09 17.94
N SER A 379 -15.09 -14.99 18.33
CA SER A 379 -14.77 -16.31 18.91
C SER A 379 -15.64 -17.43 18.36
N HIS A 380 -16.24 -17.23 17.19
CA HIS A 380 -17.26 -18.11 16.59
C HIS A 380 -16.99 -18.42 15.11
N ILE A 381 -15.74 -18.32 14.68
CA ILE A 381 -15.27 -18.82 13.39
C ILE A 381 -14.64 -20.19 13.60
N ASP A 382 -15.16 -21.19 12.88
CA ASP A 382 -14.63 -22.55 12.84
C ASP A 382 -14.41 -22.99 11.39
N LYS A 383 -13.15 -23.22 11.02
CA LYS A 383 -12.73 -23.62 9.68
C LYS A 383 -12.05 -24.97 9.67
N ILE A 384 -12.08 -25.70 10.78
CA ILE A 384 -11.43 -26.99 10.90
C ILE A 384 -12.42 -28.02 10.36
N PRO A 385 -12.12 -28.73 9.26
CA PRO A 385 -12.99 -29.78 8.80
C PRO A 385 -12.93 -31.00 9.73
N PRO A 386 -14.03 -31.77 9.83
CA PRO A 386 -14.06 -32.99 10.61
C PRO A 386 -13.05 -34.01 10.07
N VAL A 387 -12.49 -34.85 10.94
CA VAL A 387 -11.56 -35.93 10.59
C VAL A 387 -12.33 -37.23 10.38
N ILE A 388 -12.11 -37.90 9.24
CA ILE A 388 -12.69 -39.22 8.96
C ILE A 388 -11.66 -40.31 9.30
N THR A 389 -12.07 -41.27 10.12
CA THR A 389 -11.28 -42.46 10.48
C THR A 389 -11.93 -43.70 9.88
N ILE A 390 -11.14 -44.51 9.16
CA ILE A 390 -11.59 -45.79 8.59
C ILE A 390 -11.19 -46.91 9.55
N ALA A 391 -12.16 -47.75 9.93
CA ALA A 391 -11.85 -48.91 10.75
C ALA A 391 -10.99 -49.92 9.96
N PRO A 392 -10.09 -50.67 10.61
CA PRO A 392 -9.29 -51.69 9.95
C PRO A 392 -10.18 -52.69 9.20
N PHE A 393 -9.83 -52.98 7.96
CA PHE A 393 -10.43 -54.04 7.14
C PHE A 393 -9.33 -54.77 6.36
N ASP A 394 -9.59 -56.01 5.96
CA ASP A 394 -8.65 -56.77 5.16
C ASP A 394 -8.71 -56.37 3.69
N SER A 395 -7.65 -55.73 3.21
CA SER A 395 -7.49 -55.29 1.82
C SER A 395 -6.49 -56.14 1.03
N THR A 396 -5.91 -57.17 1.65
CA THR A 396 -4.78 -57.91 1.07
C THR A 396 -5.11 -59.36 0.78
N THR A 397 -5.91 -60.03 1.61
CA THR A 397 -6.30 -61.40 1.34
C THR A 397 -7.45 -61.45 0.34
N THR A 398 -7.32 -62.30 -0.69
CA THR A 398 -8.38 -62.48 -1.67
C THR A 398 -9.57 -63.19 -1.03
N THR A 399 -10.79 -62.68 -1.28
CA THR A 399 -12.00 -63.21 -0.66
C THR A 399 -13.19 -63.26 -1.63
N PRO A 400 -14.03 -64.30 -1.59
CA PRO A 400 -15.29 -64.34 -2.32
C PRO A 400 -16.43 -63.62 -1.58
N SER A 401 -16.21 -63.22 -0.32
CA SER A 401 -17.21 -62.54 0.50
C SER A 401 -17.20 -61.03 0.28
N ASP A 402 -18.31 -60.38 0.60
CA ASP A 402 -18.39 -58.91 0.63
C ASP A 402 -17.47 -58.34 1.71
N ILE A 403 -16.88 -57.17 1.45
CA ILE A 403 -16.08 -56.42 2.43
C ILE A 403 -16.90 -55.24 2.91
N ILE A 404 -17.13 -55.16 4.22
CA ILE A 404 -17.79 -54.01 4.85
C ILE A 404 -16.73 -53.09 5.41
N VAL A 405 -16.65 -51.88 4.88
CA VAL A 405 -15.81 -50.82 5.43
C VAL A 405 -16.67 -49.91 6.29
N THR A 406 -16.22 -49.63 7.51
CA THR A 406 -16.89 -48.71 8.42
C THR A 406 -16.04 -47.46 8.62
N ALA A 407 -16.71 -46.32 8.74
CA ALA A 407 -16.09 -45.03 8.97
C ALA A 407 -16.69 -44.37 10.22
N SER A 408 -15.84 -43.63 10.95
CA SER A 408 -16.24 -42.74 12.02
C SER A 408 -15.67 -41.35 11.77
N THR A 409 -16.22 -40.36 12.48
CA THR A 409 -15.71 -39.00 12.46
C THR A 409 -15.63 -38.46 13.89
N ASP A 410 -14.68 -37.58 14.16
CA ASP A 410 -14.49 -36.94 15.47
C ASP A 410 -15.58 -35.92 15.79
N GLU A 411 -16.14 -35.27 14.77
CA GLU A 411 -17.28 -34.37 14.87
C GLU A 411 -18.15 -34.35 13.59
N GLY A 412 -19.32 -33.72 13.67
CA GLY A 412 -20.22 -33.65 12.52
C GLY A 412 -20.96 -34.95 12.21
N THR A 413 -21.36 -35.11 10.95
CA THR A 413 -22.15 -36.25 10.46
C THR A 413 -21.56 -36.81 9.16
N LEU A 414 -21.48 -38.14 9.07
CA LEU A 414 -21.09 -38.86 7.85
C LEU A 414 -22.26 -39.05 6.89
N ASN A 415 -22.01 -39.04 5.58
CA ASN A 415 -22.99 -39.41 4.55
C ASN A 415 -23.51 -40.84 4.73
N VAL A 416 -22.61 -41.77 5.09
CA VAL A 416 -22.91 -43.14 5.54
C VAL A 416 -21.85 -43.58 6.55
N THR A 417 -22.23 -44.41 7.53
CA THR A 417 -21.29 -44.93 8.54
C THR A 417 -20.61 -46.24 8.10
N SER A 418 -21.12 -46.88 7.04
CA SER A 418 -20.50 -48.05 6.42
C SER A 418 -20.86 -48.16 4.95
N TYR A 419 -20.01 -48.87 4.21
CA TYR A 419 -20.27 -49.24 2.81
C TYR A 419 -19.87 -50.70 2.59
N THR A 420 -20.73 -51.45 1.92
CA THR A 420 -20.50 -52.85 1.58
C THR A 420 -20.02 -52.95 0.15
N PHE A 421 -18.74 -53.28 -0.02
CA PHE A 421 -18.16 -53.62 -1.30
C PHE A 421 -18.57 -55.05 -1.64
N THR A 422 -19.43 -55.21 -2.64
CA THR A 422 -19.80 -56.51 -3.21
C THR A 422 -18.84 -56.95 -4.31
N TYR A 423 -18.09 -56.00 -4.87
CA TYR A 423 -17.06 -56.17 -5.89
C TYR A 423 -15.98 -55.08 -5.74
N ASN A 424 -14.86 -55.27 -6.44
CA ASN A 424 -13.76 -54.30 -6.46
C ASN A 424 -14.21 -52.95 -7.03
N SER A 425 -14.12 -51.91 -6.20
CA SER A 425 -14.54 -50.55 -6.51
C SER A 425 -13.96 -49.57 -5.49
N SER A 426 -14.17 -48.26 -5.70
CA SER A 426 -13.90 -47.22 -4.72
C SER A 426 -15.20 -46.63 -4.18
N PHE A 427 -15.17 -46.19 -2.92
CA PHE A 427 -16.25 -45.42 -2.30
C PHE A 427 -15.69 -44.24 -1.52
N THR A 428 -16.36 -43.09 -1.57
CA THR A 428 -15.95 -41.88 -0.85
C THR A 428 -16.88 -41.60 0.33
N PHE A 429 -16.32 -41.67 1.54
CA PHE A 429 -16.98 -41.16 2.74
C PHE A 429 -16.86 -39.64 2.79
N ILE A 430 -17.94 -38.97 3.19
CA ILE A 430 -18.01 -37.51 3.30
C ILE A 430 -18.52 -37.19 4.70
N ALA A 431 -17.77 -36.40 5.47
CA ALA A 431 -18.21 -35.87 6.77
C ALA A 431 -18.46 -34.36 6.66
N THR A 432 -19.50 -33.88 7.32
CA THR A 432 -19.85 -32.46 7.39
C THR A 432 -20.16 -32.06 8.83
N ASP A 433 -19.51 -31.02 9.33
CA ASP A 433 -19.73 -30.51 10.68
C ASP A 433 -20.99 -29.63 10.80
N ALA A 434 -21.21 -29.04 11.97
CA ALA A 434 -22.37 -28.19 12.24
C ALA A 434 -22.34 -26.82 11.55
N VAL A 435 -21.15 -26.33 11.14
CA VAL A 435 -20.97 -25.04 10.45
C VAL A 435 -20.77 -25.21 8.94
N GLY A 436 -20.72 -26.45 8.45
CA GLY A 436 -20.63 -26.82 7.05
C GLY A 436 -19.21 -27.07 6.53
N ASN A 437 -18.19 -27.25 7.39
CA ASN A 437 -16.89 -27.73 6.92
C ASN A 437 -17.01 -29.19 6.48
N VAL A 438 -16.34 -29.53 5.38
CA VAL A 438 -16.46 -30.85 4.73
C VAL A 438 -15.10 -31.52 4.63
N SER A 439 -15.05 -32.81 4.93
CA SER A 439 -13.93 -33.68 4.61
C SER A 439 -14.38 -34.88 3.80
N THR A 440 -13.46 -35.42 3.00
CA THR A 440 -13.70 -36.58 2.13
C THR A 440 -12.60 -37.62 2.31
N LYS A 441 -12.98 -38.89 2.36
CA LYS A 441 -12.05 -40.02 2.42
C LYS A 441 -12.47 -41.11 1.45
N GLU A 442 -11.70 -41.28 0.39
CA GLU A 442 -11.88 -42.40 -0.54
C GLU A 442 -11.23 -43.68 0.00
N VAL A 443 -11.93 -44.79 -0.15
CA VAL A 443 -11.46 -46.14 0.15
C VAL A 443 -11.64 -47.01 -1.09
N THR A 444 -10.58 -47.70 -1.49
CA THR A 444 -10.60 -48.65 -2.59
C THR A 444 -10.48 -50.08 -2.05
N VAL A 445 -11.35 -50.95 -2.55
CA VAL A 445 -11.29 -52.40 -2.32
C VAL A 445 -10.97 -53.09 -3.64
N SER A 446 -9.94 -53.94 -3.65
CA SER A 446 -9.43 -54.61 -4.87
C SER A 446 -9.18 -56.11 -4.70
N ASN A 447 -9.56 -56.69 -3.57
CA ASN A 447 -9.29 -58.08 -3.19
C ASN A 447 -10.55 -58.97 -3.17
N ILE A 448 -11.69 -58.52 -3.70
CA ILE A 448 -12.89 -59.33 -3.86
C ILE A 448 -12.82 -60.11 -5.17
N VAL A 449 -12.82 -61.43 -5.07
CA VAL A 449 -12.76 -62.36 -6.20
C VAL A 449 -13.92 -63.36 -6.07
N LYS A 450 -14.96 -63.17 -6.87
CA LYS A 450 -16.16 -64.02 -6.88
C LYS A 450 -16.20 -64.93 -8.09
N ASN A 451 -16.71 -66.13 -7.90
CA ASN A 451 -17.02 -67.03 -9.00
C ASN A 451 -18.29 -66.56 -9.71
N ILE A 452 -18.20 -66.40 -11.02
CA ILE A 452 -19.29 -65.89 -11.87
C ILE A 452 -19.49 -66.85 -13.02
N THR A 453 -20.74 -67.21 -13.26
CA THR A 453 -21.13 -67.96 -14.44
C THR A 453 -21.32 -67.00 -15.61
N LEU A 454 -20.51 -67.18 -16.65
CA LEU A 454 -20.65 -66.41 -17.89
C LEU A 454 -21.64 -67.11 -18.81
N SER A 455 -22.59 -66.35 -19.32
CA SER A 455 -23.52 -66.84 -20.32
C SER A 455 -23.48 -65.94 -21.55
N PHE A 456 -23.29 -66.56 -22.71
CA PHE A 456 -23.33 -65.90 -24.00
C PHE A 456 -23.86 -66.86 -25.06
N ASP A 457 -24.60 -66.33 -26.02
CA ASP A 457 -25.04 -67.12 -27.17
C ASP A 457 -23.87 -67.29 -28.14
N THR A 458 -23.70 -68.50 -28.69
CA THR A 458 -22.54 -68.84 -29.53
C THR A 458 -22.82 -68.70 -31.02
N THR A 459 -24.10 -68.63 -31.40
CA THR A 459 -24.55 -68.60 -32.80
C THR A 459 -25.58 -67.51 -33.03
N PHE A 460 -25.31 -66.68 -34.03
CA PHE A 460 -26.19 -65.59 -34.45
C PHE A 460 -26.37 -65.63 -35.96
N VAL A 461 -27.45 -65.02 -36.43
CA VAL A 461 -27.74 -64.89 -37.88
C VAL A 461 -26.60 -64.18 -38.62
N GLY A 462 -25.77 -63.37 -37.94
CA GLY A 462 -24.64 -62.64 -38.51
C GLY A 462 -23.24 -63.22 -38.25
N GLY A 463 -23.07 -64.28 -37.47
CA GLY A 463 -21.75 -64.83 -37.12
C GLY A 463 -21.75 -65.76 -35.91
N THR A 464 -20.54 -66.16 -35.49
CA THR A 464 -20.32 -66.98 -34.28
C THR A 464 -19.52 -66.21 -33.25
N LEU A 465 -19.95 -66.25 -31.98
CA LEU A 465 -19.26 -65.63 -30.85
C LEU A 465 -18.44 -66.67 -30.08
N GLY A 466 -17.15 -66.41 -29.95
CA GLY A 466 -16.24 -67.11 -29.05
C GLY A 466 -15.76 -66.19 -27.93
N ALA A 467 -15.23 -66.79 -26.88
CA ALA A 467 -14.57 -66.07 -25.80
C ALA A 467 -13.25 -66.74 -25.47
N THR A 468 -12.25 -65.96 -25.07
CA THR A 468 -10.95 -66.47 -24.60
C THR A 468 -10.58 -65.85 -23.27
N LEU A 469 -10.11 -66.67 -22.34
CA LEU A 469 -9.47 -66.25 -21.09
C LEU A 469 -7.97 -66.51 -21.23
N ASN A 470 -7.15 -65.46 -21.14
CA ASN A 470 -5.70 -65.55 -21.37
C ASN A 470 -5.35 -66.29 -22.68
N GLU A 471 -6.01 -65.91 -23.78
CA GLU A 471 -5.87 -66.51 -25.11
C GLU A 471 -6.36 -67.97 -25.24
N VAL A 472 -6.87 -68.58 -24.15
CA VAL A 472 -7.43 -69.94 -24.17
C VAL A 472 -8.94 -69.88 -24.42
N PRO A 473 -9.50 -70.59 -25.42
CA PRO A 473 -10.94 -70.62 -25.68
C PRO A 473 -11.75 -71.14 -24.49
N ILE A 474 -12.84 -70.45 -24.16
CA ILE A 474 -13.79 -70.83 -23.11
C ILE A 474 -15.21 -70.98 -23.68
N VAL A 475 -16.05 -71.77 -23.02
CA VAL A 475 -17.43 -72.06 -23.44
C VAL A 475 -18.47 -71.29 -22.62
N SER A 476 -19.65 -71.06 -23.20
CA SER A 476 -20.78 -70.49 -22.48
C SER A 476 -21.21 -71.41 -21.32
N GLY A 477 -21.54 -70.82 -20.18
CA GLY A 477 -21.82 -71.51 -18.92
C GLY A 477 -20.60 -71.79 -18.04
N ILE A 478 -19.39 -71.41 -18.47
CA ILE A 478 -18.17 -71.55 -17.67
C ILE A 478 -18.20 -70.64 -16.44
N THR A 479 -17.62 -71.12 -15.34
CA THR A 479 -17.35 -70.32 -14.15
C THR A 479 -15.98 -69.67 -14.27
N VAL A 480 -15.93 -68.34 -14.16
CA VAL A 480 -14.70 -67.53 -14.12
C VAL A 480 -14.63 -66.71 -12.83
N ASN A 481 -13.50 -66.08 -12.57
CA ASN A 481 -13.39 -65.10 -11.50
C ASN A 481 -13.86 -63.72 -11.94
N SER A 482 -14.42 -62.95 -11.01
CA SER A 482 -14.87 -61.57 -11.23
C SER A 482 -13.77 -60.60 -11.69
N THR A 483 -12.51 -60.99 -11.56
CA THR A 483 -11.32 -60.22 -11.95
C THR A 483 -10.69 -60.72 -13.26
N ASP A 484 -11.19 -61.80 -13.86
CA ASP A 484 -10.60 -62.37 -15.06
C ASP A 484 -10.78 -61.44 -16.28
N LEU A 485 -9.77 -61.32 -17.13
CA LEU A 485 -9.86 -60.55 -18.36
C LEU A 485 -10.28 -61.47 -19.51
N ILE A 486 -11.46 -61.22 -20.09
CA ILE A 486 -12.01 -62.09 -21.13
C ILE A 486 -12.20 -61.29 -22.41
N ASP A 487 -11.65 -61.84 -23.48
CA ASP A 487 -11.80 -61.32 -24.83
C ASP A 487 -12.92 -62.08 -25.53
N PHE A 488 -13.99 -61.36 -25.85
CA PHE A 488 -15.08 -61.87 -26.66
C PHE A 488 -14.81 -61.53 -28.11
N THR A 489 -14.76 -62.54 -28.98
CA THR A 489 -14.43 -62.39 -30.40
C THR A 489 -15.51 -62.99 -31.28
N VAL A 490 -15.97 -62.21 -32.24
CA VAL A 490 -16.97 -62.62 -33.21
C VAL A 490 -16.30 -62.93 -34.54
N THR A 491 -16.58 -64.12 -35.07
CA THR A 491 -16.33 -64.44 -36.48
C THR A 491 -17.57 -64.08 -37.28
N VAL A 492 -17.48 -63.00 -38.06
CA VAL A 492 -18.61 -62.43 -38.79
C VAL A 492 -18.81 -63.17 -40.12
N THR A 493 -20.05 -63.51 -40.45
CA THR A 493 -20.40 -64.06 -41.78
C THR A 493 -20.20 -62.96 -42.84
N PRO A 494 -19.64 -63.25 -44.04
CA PRO A 494 -19.19 -62.21 -44.98
C PRO A 494 -20.17 -61.09 -45.32
N LYS A 495 -21.48 -61.38 -45.31
CA LYS A 495 -22.57 -60.42 -45.63
C LYS A 495 -22.98 -59.51 -44.46
N TYR A 496 -22.51 -59.80 -43.25
CA TYR A 496 -22.87 -59.07 -42.03
C TYR A 496 -21.70 -58.23 -41.51
N ARG A 497 -22.00 -57.29 -40.62
CA ARG A 497 -21.04 -56.53 -39.81
C ARG A 497 -21.58 -56.39 -38.39
N VAL A 498 -20.69 -56.22 -37.42
CA VAL A 498 -21.07 -55.96 -36.03
C VAL A 498 -21.70 -54.56 -35.95
N TYR A 499 -22.86 -54.49 -35.32
CA TYR A 499 -23.57 -53.23 -35.04
C TYR A 499 -23.17 -52.70 -33.66
N ARG A 500 -23.35 -53.53 -32.63
CA ARG A 500 -23.12 -53.16 -31.24
C ARG A 500 -22.89 -54.38 -30.36
N TRP A 501 -22.19 -54.16 -29.26
CA TRP A 501 -22.01 -55.12 -28.18
C TRP A 501 -22.88 -54.74 -27.00
N GLY A 502 -23.44 -55.73 -26.32
CA GLY A 502 -24.26 -55.56 -25.13
C GLY A 502 -23.73 -56.39 -23.96
N PHE A 503 -23.65 -55.77 -22.79
CA PHE A 503 -23.28 -56.42 -21.53
C PHE A 503 -24.37 -56.12 -20.50
N ASN A 504 -25.13 -57.14 -20.07
CA ASN A 504 -26.25 -56.96 -19.13
C ASN A 504 -27.22 -55.84 -19.55
N ASP A 505 -27.55 -55.80 -20.84
CA ASP A 505 -28.44 -54.83 -21.48
C ASP A 505 -27.93 -53.38 -21.56
N ASP A 506 -26.66 -53.12 -21.20
CA ASP A 506 -25.95 -51.90 -21.59
C ASP A 506 -25.25 -52.11 -22.94
N TYR A 507 -25.52 -51.26 -23.92
CA TYR A 507 -25.12 -51.47 -25.32
C TYR A 507 -24.20 -50.36 -25.82
N THR A 508 -23.08 -50.77 -26.41
CA THR A 508 -22.10 -49.88 -27.06
C THR A 508 -22.06 -50.13 -28.56
N ILE A 509 -22.38 -49.12 -29.37
CA ILE A 509 -22.28 -49.17 -30.83
C ILE A 509 -20.80 -49.18 -31.22
N THR A 510 -20.38 -50.23 -31.94
CA THR A 510 -19.00 -50.40 -32.41
C THR A 510 -18.94 -51.43 -33.52
N SER A 511 -18.02 -51.23 -34.46
CA SER A 511 -17.69 -52.21 -35.51
C SER A 511 -16.63 -53.22 -35.08
N ALA A 512 -16.14 -53.14 -33.83
CA ALA A 512 -15.10 -54.03 -33.32
C ALA A 512 -15.60 -55.48 -33.29
N THR A 513 -14.79 -56.38 -33.85
CA THR A 513 -15.05 -57.82 -33.82
C THR A 513 -14.57 -58.48 -32.53
N THR A 514 -13.78 -57.76 -31.72
CA THR A 514 -13.30 -58.22 -30.41
C THR A 514 -13.51 -57.13 -29.38
N VAL A 515 -14.03 -57.51 -28.20
CA VAL A 515 -14.17 -56.63 -27.03
C VAL A 515 -13.63 -57.33 -25.78
N ARG A 516 -12.91 -56.57 -24.96
CA ARG A 516 -12.38 -57.04 -23.68
C ARG A 516 -13.27 -56.59 -22.55
N LEU A 517 -13.70 -57.52 -21.70
CA LEU A 517 -14.39 -57.22 -20.47
C LEU A 517 -13.46 -57.47 -19.28
N ASN A 518 -13.45 -56.52 -18.34
CA ASN A 518 -12.58 -56.51 -17.17
C ASN A 518 -13.35 -56.53 -15.83
N TYR A 519 -14.69 -56.65 -15.88
CA TYR A 519 -15.54 -56.67 -14.70
C TYR A 519 -16.85 -57.42 -14.98
N TYR A 520 -17.29 -58.24 -14.03
CA TYR A 520 -18.54 -59.01 -14.15
C TYR A 520 -19.40 -58.85 -12.89
N ALA A 521 -20.71 -58.63 -13.10
CA ALA A 521 -21.72 -58.80 -12.05
C ALA A 521 -22.10 -60.29 -11.92
N SER A 522 -22.90 -60.64 -10.90
CA SER A 522 -23.23 -62.03 -10.49
C SER A 522 -23.79 -62.92 -11.61
N SER A 523 -24.36 -62.31 -12.64
CA SER A 523 -24.60 -62.91 -13.95
C SER A 523 -24.23 -61.88 -15.01
N THR A 524 -23.37 -62.26 -15.96
CA THR A 524 -23.06 -61.40 -17.11
C THR A 524 -23.55 -62.07 -18.39
N ILE A 525 -24.50 -61.42 -19.06
CA ILE A 525 -25.01 -61.81 -20.38
C ILE A 525 -24.29 -60.94 -21.42
N VAL A 526 -23.59 -61.60 -22.34
CA VAL A 526 -22.97 -60.93 -23.50
C VAL A 526 -23.84 -61.13 -24.73
N LYS A 527 -24.22 -60.02 -25.36
CA LYS A 527 -24.98 -60.00 -26.61
C LYS A 527 -24.16 -59.28 -27.67
N VAL A 528 -24.27 -59.74 -28.91
CA VAL A 528 -23.77 -59.01 -30.06
C VAL A 528 -24.88 -58.93 -31.10
N GLU A 529 -25.07 -57.74 -31.64
CA GLU A 529 -26.02 -57.51 -32.71
C GLU A 529 -25.28 -57.19 -34.00
N PHE A 530 -25.88 -57.62 -35.11
CA PHE A 530 -25.33 -57.43 -36.44
C PHE A 530 -26.28 -56.61 -37.30
N TYR A 531 -25.74 -56.05 -38.38
CA TYR A 531 -26.54 -55.57 -39.50
C TYR A 531 -26.09 -56.29 -40.78
N LEU A 532 -27.05 -56.51 -41.68
CA LEU A 532 -26.80 -57.02 -43.03
C LEU A 532 -26.36 -55.85 -43.92
N ILE A 533 -25.25 -56.02 -44.65
CA ILE A 533 -24.78 -54.97 -45.57
C ILE A 533 -25.84 -54.74 -46.65
N ALA A 534 -26.11 -53.48 -46.98
CA ALA A 534 -27.11 -53.05 -47.95
C ALA A 534 -28.59 -53.26 -47.55
N ASP A 535 -28.88 -53.68 -46.33
CA ASP A 535 -30.23 -53.76 -45.77
C ASP A 535 -30.51 -52.52 -44.92
N LEU A 536 -31.34 -51.62 -45.46
CA LEU A 536 -31.61 -50.31 -44.86
C LEU A 536 -32.95 -50.28 -44.14
N ASN A 537 -33.80 -51.29 -44.31
CA ASN A 537 -35.08 -51.41 -43.62
C ASN A 537 -35.08 -52.46 -42.50
N ASP A 538 -33.96 -53.16 -42.30
CA ASP A 538 -33.72 -54.17 -41.26
C ASP A 538 -34.68 -55.37 -41.37
N ASP A 539 -35.07 -55.73 -42.59
CA ASP A 539 -35.95 -56.88 -42.88
C ASP A 539 -35.16 -58.20 -43.15
N ASN A 540 -33.84 -58.14 -42.97
CA ASN A 540 -32.85 -59.18 -43.25
C ASN A 540 -32.76 -59.59 -44.73
N LYS A 541 -33.17 -58.72 -45.67
CA LYS A 541 -33.05 -58.95 -47.11
C LYS A 541 -32.55 -57.70 -47.82
N VAL A 542 -31.54 -57.87 -48.67
CA VAL A 542 -31.13 -56.81 -49.59
C VAL A 542 -32.09 -56.82 -50.78
N SER A 543 -32.89 -55.76 -50.92
CA SER A 543 -33.96 -55.66 -51.90
C SER A 543 -33.98 -54.32 -52.65
N THR A 544 -34.87 -54.20 -53.64
CA THR A 544 -35.11 -52.92 -54.32
C THR A 544 -35.68 -51.86 -53.38
N THR A 545 -36.30 -52.25 -52.26
CA THR A 545 -36.77 -51.34 -51.21
C THR A 545 -35.61 -50.59 -50.57
N ASP A 546 -34.51 -51.28 -50.29
CA ASP A 546 -33.30 -50.70 -49.70
C ASP A 546 -32.60 -49.73 -50.66
N LEU A 547 -32.52 -50.11 -51.94
CA LEU A 547 -32.01 -49.25 -52.99
C LEU A 547 -32.83 -47.96 -53.12
N VAL A 548 -34.16 -48.06 -53.05
CA VAL A 548 -35.06 -46.89 -53.08
C VAL A 548 -34.86 -46.02 -51.83
N LYS A 549 -34.73 -46.63 -50.65
CA LYS A 549 -34.49 -45.94 -49.38
C LYS A 549 -33.17 -45.16 -49.40
N LEU A 550 -32.09 -45.78 -49.88
CA LEU A 550 -30.80 -45.10 -50.07
C LEU A 550 -30.91 -43.92 -51.04
N ARG A 551 -31.59 -44.11 -52.18
CA ARG A 551 -31.79 -43.06 -53.18
C ARG A 551 -32.57 -41.87 -52.62
N ARG A 552 -33.62 -42.14 -51.83
CA ARG A 552 -34.44 -41.11 -51.19
C ARG A 552 -33.65 -40.34 -50.14
N PHE A 553 -32.85 -41.03 -49.32
CA PHE A 553 -31.94 -40.39 -48.36
C PHE A 553 -30.92 -39.46 -49.02
N ILE A 554 -30.21 -39.93 -50.06
CA ILE A 554 -29.25 -39.10 -50.81
C ILE A 554 -29.93 -37.86 -51.43
N SER A 555 -31.22 -37.97 -51.77
CA SER A 555 -32.04 -36.87 -52.31
C SER A 555 -32.67 -35.99 -51.22
N GLY A 556 -32.42 -36.25 -49.93
CA GLY A 556 -32.99 -35.52 -48.80
C GLY A 556 -34.48 -35.78 -48.54
N LEU A 557 -35.04 -36.86 -49.11
CA LEU A 557 -36.47 -37.21 -49.05
C LEU A 557 -36.80 -38.25 -47.97
N GLU A 558 -35.79 -38.71 -47.22
CA GLU A 558 -35.91 -39.73 -46.19
C GLU A 558 -34.75 -39.60 -45.18
N THR A 559 -34.98 -39.98 -43.93
CA THR A 559 -33.95 -40.03 -42.87
C THR A 559 -33.60 -41.48 -42.57
N MET A 560 -32.38 -41.73 -42.09
CA MET A 560 -31.93 -43.07 -41.68
C MET A 560 -31.73 -43.12 -40.16
N ASN A 561 -31.99 -44.28 -39.57
CA ASN A 561 -31.50 -44.59 -38.23
C ASN A 561 -30.03 -45.03 -38.29
N GLU A 562 -29.36 -45.10 -37.15
CA GLU A 562 -27.92 -45.37 -37.06
C GLU A 562 -27.52 -46.70 -37.71
N LYS A 563 -28.31 -47.76 -37.50
CA LYS A 563 -28.09 -49.08 -38.10
C LYS A 563 -28.19 -49.05 -39.63
N ALA A 564 -29.20 -48.37 -40.18
CA ALA A 564 -29.40 -48.24 -41.62
C ALA A 564 -28.32 -47.37 -42.28
N ALA A 565 -27.85 -46.32 -41.58
CA ALA A 565 -26.75 -45.49 -42.07
C ALA A 565 -25.45 -46.30 -42.20
N LEU A 566 -25.15 -47.17 -41.23
CA LEU A 566 -24.01 -48.10 -41.32
C LEU A 566 -24.19 -49.14 -42.43
N ALA A 567 -25.39 -49.70 -42.61
CA ALA A 567 -25.68 -50.65 -43.68
C ALA A 567 -25.63 -50.04 -45.08
N ALA A 568 -25.84 -48.72 -45.19
CA ALA A 568 -25.83 -47.96 -46.43
C ALA A 568 -24.42 -47.68 -46.98
N ASP A 569 -23.40 -47.58 -46.13
CA ASP A 569 -21.99 -47.42 -46.53
C ASP A 569 -21.40 -48.78 -46.93
N VAL A 570 -21.78 -49.25 -48.12
CA VAL A 570 -21.42 -50.59 -48.60
C VAL A 570 -20.01 -50.65 -49.19
N ASN A 571 -19.39 -49.50 -49.48
CA ASN A 571 -18.01 -49.43 -49.91
C ASN A 571 -17.01 -49.26 -48.74
N GLY A 572 -17.50 -48.87 -47.56
CA GLY A 572 -16.72 -48.74 -46.33
C GLY A 572 -15.83 -47.48 -46.29
N ASP A 573 -16.18 -46.44 -47.04
CA ASP A 573 -15.41 -45.19 -47.11
C ASP A 573 -15.83 -44.14 -46.07
N GLY A 574 -16.83 -44.46 -45.25
CA GLY A 574 -17.38 -43.61 -44.20
C GLY A 574 -18.41 -42.60 -44.70
N LYS A 575 -18.82 -42.63 -45.98
CA LYS A 575 -19.79 -41.70 -46.57
C LYS A 575 -20.89 -42.44 -47.30
N ILE A 576 -22.13 -42.05 -47.03
CA ILE A 576 -23.29 -42.55 -47.78
C ILE A 576 -23.45 -41.73 -49.06
N SER A 577 -23.13 -42.32 -50.21
CA SER A 577 -23.03 -41.61 -51.48
C SER A 577 -23.68 -42.33 -52.66
N THR A 578 -23.67 -41.71 -53.84
CA THR A 578 -24.10 -42.37 -55.08
C THR A 578 -23.26 -43.59 -55.44
N THR A 579 -22.02 -43.67 -54.93
CA THR A 579 -21.14 -44.83 -55.12
C THR A 579 -21.72 -46.05 -54.42
N ASP A 580 -22.23 -45.88 -53.20
CA ASP A 580 -22.92 -46.91 -52.43
C ASP A 580 -24.19 -47.36 -53.11
N LEU A 581 -24.97 -46.40 -53.63
CA LEU A 581 -26.18 -46.68 -54.41
C LEU A 581 -25.88 -47.56 -55.64
N VAL A 582 -24.78 -47.28 -56.36
CA VAL A 582 -24.34 -48.10 -57.49
C VAL A 582 -23.93 -49.49 -57.03
N LYS A 583 -23.24 -49.61 -55.89
CA LYS A 583 -22.79 -50.89 -55.36
C LYS A 583 -23.96 -51.77 -54.87
N ILE A 584 -24.95 -51.22 -54.17
CA ILE A 584 -26.20 -51.94 -53.83
C ILE A 584 -26.91 -52.41 -55.11
N ARG A 585 -26.97 -51.55 -56.14
CA ARG A 585 -27.58 -51.92 -57.43
C ARG A 585 -26.84 -53.08 -58.11
N ARG A 586 -25.51 -53.12 -58.02
CA ARG A 586 -24.68 -54.22 -58.55
C ARG A 586 -24.86 -55.51 -57.74
N MET A 587 -24.95 -55.43 -56.41
CA MET A 587 -25.28 -56.57 -55.55
C MET A 587 -26.63 -57.20 -55.92
N LEU A 588 -27.67 -56.38 -56.14
CA LEU A 588 -29.00 -56.85 -56.58
C LEU A 588 -28.99 -57.49 -57.98
N ALA A 589 -28.05 -57.10 -58.83
CA ALA A 589 -27.85 -57.66 -60.17
C ALA A 589 -26.96 -58.92 -60.18
N GLY A 590 -26.45 -59.36 -59.01
CA GLY A 590 -25.57 -60.52 -58.88
C GLY A 590 -24.14 -60.28 -59.37
N LEU A 591 -23.67 -59.03 -59.37
CA LEU A 591 -22.37 -58.61 -59.89
C LEU A 591 -21.30 -58.34 -58.80
N GLU A 592 -21.61 -58.63 -57.53
CA GLU A 592 -20.78 -58.41 -56.33
C GLU A 592 -20.85 -59.61 -55.37
#